data_AF-A0A9D7R1Z4-F1
#
_entry.id   AF-A0A9D7R1Z4-F1
#
_cell.length_a   1.000
_cell.length_b   1.000
_cell.length_c   1.000
_cell.angle_alpha   90.00
_cell.angle_beta   90.00
_cell.angle_gamma   90.00
#
_symmetry.space_group_name_H-M   'P 1'
#
loop_
_entity.id
_entity.type
_entity.pdbx_description
1 polymer ?
#
loop_
_entity_poly.entity_id
_entity_poly.type
_entity_poly.pdbx_seq_one_letter_code
_entity_poly.pdbx_strand_id
1 'polypeptide(L)'
;MKKLLLIQILRTFTKDEINKFDEFLRSPFYNKKPNAIKFFSVLRKHAPDYSDENIGKESIWKQLYPGKNFNGGVLKNLILDLTKLSEKFIEVMQMENSFPENKFLYLDALSKRKIHNKFFLEYESLLKKLEKSRFYQNYYSDIQKLKIKKLNHCSIHTNYESELSDELNEISDYYISDVIVKLSNFYNEIASRSIAVNKSGRNSSFKLIFGNAELNSILKRSDALSENDLSILRVYICKYLA
;
A
#
# COMPACT_ATOMS: atom_id res chain seq x y z
N MET A 1 -4.06 30.09 11.70
CA MET A 1 -4.91 28.94 11.21
C MET A 1 -4.21 27.58 11.33
N LYS A 2 -2.99 27.54 11.89
CA LYS A 2 -2.06 26.40 11.85
C LYS A 2 -2.56 25.05 12.40
N LYS A 3 -3.53 25.05 13.33
CA LYS A 3 -4.12 23.82 13.90
C LYS A 3 -5.19 23.18 13.01
N LEU A 4 -5.56 23.82 11.89
CA LEU A 4 -6.52 23.23 10.97
C LEU A 4 -5.86 22.07 10.23
N LEU A 5 -6.57 20.95 10.17
CA LEU A 5 -6.15 19.75 9.44
C LEU A 5 -5.75 20.08 7.99
N LEU A 6 -6.48 20.98 7.32
CA LEU A 6 -6.12 21.47 5.99
C LEU A 6 -4.66 21.94 5.89
N ILE A 7 -4.23 22.79 6.83
CA ILE A 7 -2.88 23.35 6.80
C ILE A 7 -1.84 22.28 7.16
N GLN A 8 -2.19 21.35 8.05
CA GLN A 8 -1.33 20.20 8.37
C GLN A 8 -1.09 19.34 7.13
N ILE A 9 -2.14 19.03 6.37
CA ILE A 9 -2.06 18.26 5.12
C ILE A 9 -1.25 19.03 4.06
N LEU A 10 -1.61 20.29 3.78
CA LEU A 10 -0.93 21.05 2.72
C LEU A 10 0.57 21.22 2.97
N ARG A 11 1.00 21.25 4.24
CA ARG A 11 2.42 21.30 4.63
C ARG A 11 3.20 20.04 4.30
N THR A 12 2.54 18.89 4.13
CA THR A 12 3.23 17.65 3.75
C THR A 12 3.47 17.56 2.25
N PHE A 13 2.82 18.41 1.44
CA PHE A 13 2.97 18.35 -0.01
C PHE A 13 4.30 18.96 -0.44
N THR A 14 5.06 18.18 -1.21
CA THR A 14 6.22 18.67 -1.95
C THR A 14 5.81 19.74 -2.97
N LYS A 15 6.79 20.48 -3.50
CA LYS A 15 6.54 21.48 -4.55
C LYS A 15 5.83 20.88 -5.77
N ASP A 16 6.20 19.65 -6.15
CA ASP A 16 5.59 18.94 -7.27
C ASP A 16 4.16 18.49 -6.94
N GLU A 17 3.91 18.00 -5.73
CA GLU A 17 2.56 17.64 -5.28
C GLU A 17 1.64 18.85 -5.16
N ILE A 18 2.14 20.02 -4.78
CA ILE A 18 1.37 21.28 -4.80
C ILE A 18 0.89 21.61 -6.23
N ASN A 19 1.74 21.39 -7.24
CA ASN A 19 1.38 21.61 -8.64
C ASN A 19 0.34 20.58 -9.10
N LYS A 20 0.57 19.30 -8.82
CA LYS A 20 -0.38 18.21 -9.12
C LYS A 20 -1.71 18.39 -8.40
N PHE A 21 -1.70 18.93 -7.19
CA PHE A 21 -2.92 19.22 -6.44
C PHE A 21 -3.72 20.36 -7.08
N ASP A 22 -3.07 21.40 -7.63
CA ASP A 22 -3.76 22.44 -8.42
C ASP A 22 -4.46 21.84 -9.65
N GLU A 23 -3.78 20.94 -10.38
CA GLU A 23 -4.36 20.20 -11.51
C GLU A 23 -5.53 19.31 -11.07
N PHE A 24 -5.36 18.57 -9.96
CA PHE A 24 -6.41 17.74 -9.36
C PHE A 24 -7.66 18.55 -8.99
N LEU A 25 -7.49 19.73 -8.39
CA LEU A 25 -8.58 20.64 -8.04
C LEU A 25 -9.29 21.21 -9.27
N ARG A 26 -8.61 21.29 -10.42
CA ARG A 26 -9.19 21.74 -11.69
C ARG A 26 -9.83 20.59 -12.47
N SER A 27 -9.60 19.34 -12.07
CA SER A 27 -10.23 18.18 -12.69
C SER A 27 -11.74 18.17 -12.41
N PRO A 28 -12.60 18.21 -13.44
CA PRO A 28 -14.06 18.14 -13.27
C PRO A 28 -14.51 16.79 -12.71
N PHE A 29 -13.66 15.76 -12.78
CA PHE A 29 -13.93 14.46 -12.21
C PHE A 29 -13.89 14.49 -10.68
N TYR A 30 -12.91 15.20 -10.09
CA TYR A 30 -12.70 15.25 -8.65
C TYR A 30 -13.33 16.47 -7.97
N ASN A 31 -13.43 17.60 -8.67
CA ASN A 31 -13.92 18.83 -8.09
C ASN A 31 -15.01 19.49 -8.95
N LYS A 32 -16.19 19.69 -8.34
CA LYS A 32 -17.31 20.44 -8.91
C LYS A 32 -17.47 21.85 -8.32
N LYS A 33 -16.58 22.24 -7.41
CA LYS A 33 -16.67 23.47 -6.62
C LYS A 33 -15.56 24.45 -7.02
N PRO A 34 -15.84 25.44 -7.90
CA PRO A 34 -14.82 26.37 -8.38
C PRO A 34 -14.25 27.26 -7.25
N ASN A 35 -15.02 27.49 -6.18
CA ASN A 35 -14.54 28.27 -5.04
C ASN A 35 -13.40 27.57 -4.27
N ALA A 36 -13.31 26.23 -4.31
CA ALA A 36 -12.18 25.51 -3.71
C ALA A 36 -10.87 25.82 -4.43
N ILE A 37 -10.90 25.97 -5.77
CA ILE A 37 -9.75 26.34 -6.59
C ILE A 37 -9.28 27.76 -6.22
N LYS A 38 -10.23 28.71 -6.14
CA LYS A 38 -9.93 30.09 -5.71
C LYS A 38 -9.32 30.11 -4.31
N PHE A 39 -9.90 29.33 -3.39
CA PHE A 39 -9.39 29.23 -2.04
C PHE A 39 -7.97 28.68 -1.97
N PHE A 40 -7.70 27.59 -2.69
CA PHE A 40 -6.35 27.04 -2.78
C PHE A 40 -5.36 28.01 -3.43
N SER A 41 -5.77 28.77 -4.46
CA SER A 41 -4.89 29.74 -5.12
C SER A 41 -4.39 30.84 -4.19
N VAL A 42 -5.21 31.24 -3.20
CA VAL A 42 -4.81 32.18 -2.14
C VAL A 42 -3.84 31.50 -1.18
N LEU A 43 -4.17 30.29 -0.71
CA LEU A 43 -3.33 29.55 0.24
C LEU A 43 -1.96 29.15 -0.32
N ARG A 44 -1.90 28.75 -1.60
CA ARG A 44 -0.67 28.28 -2.27
C ARG A 44 0.45 29.33 -2.26
N LYS A 45 0.11 30.62 -2.24
CA LYS A 45 1.09 31.71 -2.14
C LYS A 45 1.91 31.68 -0.86
N HIS A 46 1.41 30.98 0.16
CA HIS A 46 2.06 30.83 1.45
C HIS A 46 2.77 29.48 1.61
N ALA A 47 2.79 28.64 0.58
CA ALA A 47 3.50 27.37 0.60
C ALA A 47 5.04 27.59 0.55
N PRO A 48 5.84 26.66 1.10
CA PRO A 48 5.44 25.47 1.87
C PRO A 48 5.24 25.74 3.37
N ASP A 49 5.64 26.91 3.86
CA ASP A 49 5.73 27.17 5.30
C ASP A 49 4.36 27.42 5.95
N TYR A 50 3.43 28.01 5.21
CA TYR A 50 2.10 28.41 5.66
C TYR A 50 2.14 29.14 7.02
N SER A 51 2.98 30.18 7.15
CA SER A 51 3.24 30.89 8.41
C SER A 51 2.03 31.68 8.93
N ASP A 52 1.87 31.75 10.26
CA ASP A 52 0.67 32.26 10.93
C ASP A 52 0.43 33.77 10.73
N GLU A 53 1.48 34.59 10.55
CA GLU A 53 1.34 36.04 10.31
C GLU A 53 0.56 36.34 9.02
N ASN A 54 0.62 35.44 8.03
CA ASN A 54 0.03 35.64 6.72
C ASN A 54 -1.28 34.86 6.49
N ILE A 55 -1.64 33.93 7.38
CA ILE A 55 -2.82 33.04 7.25
C ILE A 55 -3.85 33.32 8.35
N GLY A 56 -4.29 34.57 8.41
CA GLY A 56 -5.44 35.02 9.21
C GLY A 56 -6.77 34.79 8.48
N LYS A 57 -7.85 34.44 9.20
CA LYS A 57 -9.19 34.21 8.62
C LYS A 57 -9.71 35.42 7.85
N GLU A 58 -9.54 36.60 8.43
CA GLU A 58 -9.97 37.85 7.83
C GLU A 58 -9.07 38.28 6.67
N SER A 59 -7.75 38.06 6.78
CA SER A 59 -6.80 38.32 5.68
C SER A 59 -7.14 37.49 4.45
N ILE A 60 -7.32 36.18 4.63
CA ILE A 60 -7.69 35.28 3.54
C ILE A 60 -9.07 35.64 2.99
N TRP A 61 -10.03 35.99 3.85
CA TRP A 61 -11.34 36.45 3.40
C TRP A 61 -11.25 37.67 2.49
N LYS A 62 -10.46 38.70 2.87
CA LYS A 62 -10.25 39.91 2.06
C LYS A 62 -9.63 39.58 0.70
N GLN A 63 -8.74 38.59 0.63
CA GLN A 63 -8.16 38.13 -0.64
C GLN A 63 -9.16 37.36 -1.51
N LEU A 64 -10.05 36.55 -0.91
CA LEU A 64 -11.05 35.76 -1.63
C LEU A 64 -12.24 36.59 -2.11
N TYR A 65 -12.68 37.53 -1.27
CA TYR A 65 -13.87 38.33 -1.48
C TYR A 65 -13.61 39.81 -1.15
N PRO A 66 -12.83 40.52 -1.99
CA PRO A 66 -12.56 41.94 -1.79
C PRO A 66 -13.85 42.74 -1.66
N GLY A 67 -13.91 43.65 -0.67
CA GLY A 67 -15.07 44.51 -0.42
C GLY A 67 -16.27 43.83 0.25
N LYS A 68 -16.23 42.52 0.56
CA LYS A 68 -17.31 41.84 1.29
C LYS A 68 -17.04 41.72 2.77
N ASN A 69 -18.07 41.89 3.59
CA ASN A 69 -18.01 41.62 5.03
C ASN A 69 -17.60 40.17 5.31
N PHE A 70 -16.83 39.98 6.37
CA PHE A 70 -16.34 38.66 6.77
C PHE A 70 -17.50 37.69 7.06
N ASN A 71 -17.52 36.53 6.38
CA ASN A 71 -18.48 35.46 6.65
C ASN A 71 -17.74 34.18 7.03
N GLY A 72 -17.69 33.91 8.34
CA GLY A 72 -17.03 32.74 8.90
C GLY A 72 -17.66 31.40 8.49
N GLY A 73 -18.97 31.38 8.20
CA GLY A 73 -19.67 30.18 7.74
C GLY A 73 -19.22 29.76 6.34
N VAL A 74 -19.15 30.71 5.41
CA VAL A 74 -18.63 30.46 4.05
C VAL A 74 -17.17 30.02 4.11
N LEU A 75 -16.32 30.71 4.88
CA LEU A 75 -14.92 30.32 5.01
C LEU A 75 -14.76 28.92 5.62
N LYS A 76 -15.57 28.57 6.63
CA LYS A 76 -15.59 27.22 7.22
C LYS A 76 -15.94 26.16 6.17
N ASN A 77 -16.94 26.43 5.32
CA ASN A 77 -17.30 25.51 4.24
C ASN A 77 -16.18 25.34 3.22
N LEU A 78 -15.49 26.42 2.85
CA LEU A 78 -14.31 26.35 1.96
C LEU A 78 -13.18 25.54 2.57
N ILE A 79 -12.92 25.71 3.87
CA ILE A 79 -11.93 24.90 4.61
C ILE A 79 -12.32 23.43 4.57
N LEU A 80 -13.57 23.08 4.89
CA LEU A 80 -14.04 21.69 4.88
C LEU A 80 -13.93 21.06 3.48
N ASP A 81 -14.36 21.79 2.45
CA ASP A 81 -14.32 21.31 1.07
C ASP A 81 -12.89 21.07 0.60
N LEU A 82 -11.99 22.03 0.85
CA LEU A 82 -10.60 21.87 0.44
C LEU A 82 -9.86 20.80 1.26
N THR A 83 -10.22 20.62 2.54
CA THR A 83 -9.67 19.53 3.38
C THR A 83 -10.00 18.18 2.75
N LYS A 84 -11.28 17.93 2.43
CA LYS A 84 -11.72 16.69 1.80
C LYS A 84 -11.04 16.44 0.45
N LEU A 85 -10.86 17.49 -0.35
CA LEU A 85 -10.14 17.38 -1.63
C LEU A 85 -8.66 17.06 -1.42
N SER A 86 -8.03 17.61 -0.39
CA SER A 86 -6.63 17.34 -0.06
C SER A 86 -6.43 15.90 0.44
N GLU A 87 -7.33 15.40 1.30
CA GLU A 87 -7.36 14.00 1.73
C GLU A 87 -7.54 13.08 0.52
N LYS A 88 -8.50 13.39 -0.37
CA LYS A 88 -8.72 12.59 -1.57
C LYS A 88 -7.52 12.57 -2.51
N PHE A 89 -6.82 13.70 -2.63
CA PHE A 89 -5.60 13.78 -3.41
C PHE A 89 -4.50 12.85 -2.84
N ILE A 90 -4.32 12.83 -1.50
CA ILE A 90 -3.39 11.89 -0.85
C ILE A 90 -3.76 10.45 -1.19
N GLU A 91 -5.03 10.07 -1.09
CA GLU A 91 -5.48 8.71 -1.44
C GLU A 91 -5.13 8.35 -2.88
N VAL A 92 -5.37 9.26 -3.84
CA VAL A 92 -5.08 9.03 -5.25
C VAL A 92 -3.58 8.89 -5.48
N MET A 93 -2.77 9.81 -4.93
CA MET A 93 -1.32 9.75 -5.04
C MET A 93 -0.74 8.48 -4.41
N GLN A 94 -1.26 8.07 -3.25
CA GLN A 94 -0.82 6.85 -2.59
C GLN A 94 -1.19 5.61 -3.42
N MET A 95 -2.41 5.56 -3.97
CA MET A 95 -2.85 4.46 -4.83
C MET A 95 -2.06 4.39 -6.14
N GLU A 96 -1.68 5.52 -6.73
CA GLU A 96 -0.86 5.52 -7.95
C GLU A 96 0.55 4.98 -7.68
N ASN A 97 1.11 5.27 -6.51
CA ASN A 97 2.47 4.89 -6.12
C ASN A 97 2.57 3.55 -5.36
N SER A 98 1.46 2.91 -4.98
CA SER A 98 1.45 1.65 -4.25
C SER A 98 1.69 0.46 -5.18
N PHE A 99 2.90 0.33 -5.71
CA PHE A 99 3.29 -0.91 -6.41
C PHE A 99 3.59 -2.01 -5.38
N PRO A 100 3.10 -3.26 -5.56
CA PRO A 100 2.34 -3.77 -6.71
C PRO A 100 0.80 -3.66 -6.60
N GLU A 101 0.25 -3.15 -5.50
CA GLU A 101 -1.19 -3.10 -5.24
C GLU A 101 -1.99 -2.40 -6.35
N ASN A 102 -1.44 -1.33 -6.93
CA ASN A 102 -2.06 -0.60 -8.03
C ASN A 102 -2.25 -1.48 -9.28
N LYS A 103 -1.31 -2.40 -9.55
CA LYS A 103 -1.40 -3.37 -10.65
C LYS A 103 -2.37 -4.49 -10.32
N PHE A 104 -2.44 -4.92 -9.08
CA PHE A 104 -3.46 -5.85 -8.60
C PHE A 104 -4.88 -5.33 -8.81
N LEU A 105 -5.13 -4.06 -8.46
CA LEU A 105 -6.42 -3.41 -8.73
C LEU A 105 -6.72 -3.31 -10.22
N TYR A 106 -5.71 -3.05 -11.05
CA TYR A 106 -5.88 -2.99 -12.49
C TYR A 106 -6.25 -4.36 -13.09
N LEU A 107 -5.59 -5.44 -12.66
CA LEU A 107 -5.94 -6.81 -13.07
C LEU A 107 -7.39 -7.17 -12.69
N ASP A 108 -7.83 -6.83 -11.47
CA ASP A 108 -9.22 -7.04 -11.07
C ASP A 108 -10.19 -6.26 -11.95
N ALA A 109 -9.84 -5.02 -12.30
CA ALA A 109 -10.63 -4.16 -13.18
C ALA A 109 -10.74 -4.73 -14.60
N LEU A 110 -9.65 -5.29 -15.15
CA LEU A 110 -9.62 -5.96 -16.45
C LEU A 110 -10.45 -7.24 -16.44
N SER A 111 -10.31 -8.05 -15.39
CA SER A 111 -11.09 -9.29 -15.22
C SER A 111 -12.59 -9.00 -15.16
N LYS A 112 -13.02 -8.06 -14.31
CA LYS A 112 -14.43 -7.65 -14.20
C LYS A 112 -15.03 -7.14 -15.51
N ARG A 113 -14.20 -6.56 -16.37
CA ARG A 113 -14.58 -6.05 -17.69
C ARG A 113 -14.40 -7.06 -18.82
N LYS A 114 -13.96 -8.29 -18.52
CA LYS A 114 -13.72 -9.37 -19.49
C LYS A 114 -12.70 -8.99 -20.59
N ILE A 115 -11.69 -8.20 -20.24
CA ILE A 115 -10.63 -7.78 -21.18
C ILE A 115 -9.47 -8.79 -21.12
N HIS A 116 -9.72 -10.01 -21.62
CA HIS A 116 -8.84 -11.19 -21.46
C HIS A 116 -7.40 -10.96 -21.95
N ASN A 117 -7.22 -10.57 -23.21
CA ASN A 117 -5.88 -10.40 -23.79
C ASN A 117 -5.04 -9.40 -22.99
N LYS A 118 -5.65 -8.29 -22.57
CA LYS A 118 -4.95 -7.28 -21.77
C LYS A 118 -4.63 -7.77 -20.37
N PHE A 119 -5.53 -8.54 -19.76
CA PHE A 119 -5.30 -9.17 -18.46
C PHE A 119 -4.04 -10.03 -18.48
N PHE A 120 -3.92 -10.97 -19.41
CA PHE A 120 -2.76 -11.86 -19.48
C PHE A 120 -1.46 -11.12 -19.80
N LEU A 121 -1.49 -10.11 -20.68
CA LEU A 121 -0.31 -9.27 -20.94
C LEU A 121 0.17 -8.52 -19.69
N GLU A 122 -0.74 -7.96 -18.90
CA GLU A 122 -0.39 -7.27 -17.65
C GLU A 122 0.03 -8.24 -16.55
N TYR A 123 -0.59 -9.43 -16.48
CA TYR A 123 -0.21 -10.50 -15.57
C TYR A 123 1.25 -10.91 -15.78
N GLU A 124 1.62 -11.25 -17.02
CA GLU A 124 2.99 -11.66 -17.38
C GLU A 124 4.02 -10.56 -17.12
N SER A 125 3.64 -9.31 -17.44
CA SER A 125 4.48 -8.14 -17.17
C SER A 125 4.71 -7.93 -15.67
N LEU A 126 3.67 -8.10 -14.85
CA LEU A 126 3.76 -7.97 -13.41
C LEU A 126 4.55 -9.12 -12.77
N LEU A 127 4.31 -10.36 -13.21
CA LEU A 127 5.03 -11.54 -12.73
C LEU A 127 6.54 -11.36 -12.90
N LYS A 128 6.99 -11.01 -14.11
CA LYS A 128 8.41 -10.74 -14.41
C LYS A 128 9.01 -9.62 -13.56
N LYS A 129 8.21 -8.62 -13.17
CA LYS A 129 8.68 -7.53 -12.29
C LYS A 129 8.82 -8.00 -10.84
N LEU A 130 7.89 -8.81 -10.36
CA LEU A 130 7.93 -9.37 -9.01
C LEU A 130 9.09 -10.36 -8.86
N GLU A 131 9.32 -11.23 -9.84
CA GLU A 131 10.43 -12.20 -9.86
C GLU A 131 11.81 -11.52 -9.80
N LYS A 132 11.97 -10.35 -10.44
CA LYS A 132 13.20 -9.55 -10.32
C LYS A 132 13.44 -8.97 -8.93
N SER A 133 12.39 -8.90 -8.11
CA SER A 133 12.42 -8.37 -6.75
C SER A 133 12.32 -9.50 -5.71
N ARG A 134 12.91 -10.67 -5.98
CA ARG A 134 12.81 -11.88 -5.11
C ARG A 134 13.17 -11.66 -3.64
N PHE A 135 14.04 -10.70 -3.34
CA PHE A 135 14.45 -10.35 -1.97
C PHE A 135 13.55 -9.30 -1.29
N TYR A 136 12.43 -8.95 -1.91
CA TYR A 136 11.43 -8.06 -1.33
C TYR A 136 10.61 -8.76 -0.25
N GLN A 137 10.35 -8.06 0.87
CA GLN A 137 9.72 -8.61 2.07
C GLN A 137 8.40 -9.34 1.80
N ASN A 138 7.58 -8.85 0.86
CA ASN A 138 6.26 -9.40 0.57
C ASN A 138 6.22 -10.30 -0.67
N TYR A 139 7.39 -10.66 -1.24
CA TYR A 139 7.53 -11.39 -2.51
C TYR A 139 6.58 -12.60 -2.61
N TYR A 140 6.66 -13.54 -1.66
CA TYR A 140 5.85 -14.76 -1.69
C TYR A 140 4.35 -14.45 -1.64
N SER A 141 3.92 -13.55 -0.76
CA SER A 141 2.53 -13.14 -0.68
C SER A 141 2.03 -12.45 -1.96
N ASP A 142 2.87 -11.68 -2.64
CA ASP A 142 2.47 -10.94 -3.84
C ASP A 142 2.43 -11.83 -5.07
N ILE A 143 3.35 -12.79 -5.22
CA ILE A 143 3.25 -13.83 -6.24
C ILE A 143 2.00 -14.68 -6.02
N GLN A 144 1.74 -15.09 -4.78
CA GLN A 144 0.53 -15.84 -4.44
C GLN A 144 -0.74 -15.07 -4.83
N LYS A 145 -0.86 -13.80 -4.41
CA LYS A 145 -2.00 -12.93 -4.77
C LYS A 145 -2.15 -12.82 -6.28
N LEU A 146 -1.04 -12.66 -7.01
CA LEU A 146 -1.05 -12.55 -8.47
C LEU A 146 -1.59 -13.83 -9.12
N LYS A 147 -1.13 -15.00 -8.69
CA LYS A 147 -1.59 -16.30 -9.21
C LYS A 147 -3.07 -16.54 -8.91
N ILE A 148 -3.54 -16.22 -7.69
CA ILE A 148 -4.98 -16.30 -7.35
C ILE A 148 -5.83 -15.42 -8.27
N LYS A 149 -5.34 -14.26 -8.69
CA LYS A 149 -6.07 -13.41 -9.65
C LYS A 149 -6.18 -14.06 -11.03
N LYS A 150 -5.12 -14.71 -11.52
CA LYS A 150 -5.16 -15.48 -12.77
C LYS A 150 -6.16 -16.63 -12.67
N LEU A 151 -6.09 -17.38 -11.58
CA LEU A 151 -7.01 -18.49 -11.30
C LEU A 151 -8.47 -18.00 -11.35
N ASN A 152 -8.81 -16.98 -10.58
CA ASN A 152 -10.16 -16.39 -10.56
C ASN A 152 -10.60 -15.90 -11.94
N HIS A 153 -9.70 -15.29 -12.72
CA HIS A 153 -10.00 -14.86 -14.07
C HIS A 153 -10.35 -16.05 -14.98
N CYS A 154 -9.57 -17.14 -14.93
CA CYS A 154 -9.79 -18.34 -15.73
C CYS A 154 -11.06 -19.07 -15.29
N SER A 155 -11.28 -19.26 -13.99
CA SER A 155 -12.46 -19.96 -13.47
C SER A 155 -13.79 -19.30 -13.84
N ILE A 156 -13.83 -17.97 -13.97
CA ILE A 156 -15.07 -17.23 -14.30
C ILE A 156 -15.29 -17.18 -15.83
N HIS A 157 -14.25 -17.35 -16.64
CA HIS A 157 -14.28 -16.98 -18.05
C HIS A 157 -13.79 -18.05 -19.03
N THR A 158 -13.29 -19.19 -18.56
CA THR A 158 -12.75 -20.26 -19.40
C THR A 158 -13.11 -21.65 -18.85
N ASN A 159 -13.28 -22.66 -19.71
CA ASN A 159 -13.44 -24.06 -19.30
C ASN A 159 -12.06 -24.60 -18.86
N TYR A 160 -11.68 -24.31 -17.62
CA TYR A 160 -10.33 -24.51 -17.09
C TYR A 160 -10.28 -25.63 -16.05
N GLU A 161 -10.48 -26.88 -16.48
CA GLU A 161 -10.54 -28.03 -15.55
C GLU A 161 -9.24 -28.86 -15.49
N SER A 162 -8.41 -28.89 -16.54
CA SER A 162 -7.22 -29.78 -16.56
C SER A 162 -5.94 -29.17 -15.94
N GLU A 163 -5.83 -27.85 -15.84
CA GLU A 163 -4.63 -27.16 -15.30
C GLU A 163 -4.82 -26.63 -13.87
N LEU A 164 -6.02 -26.81 -13.29
CA LEU A 164 -6.41 -26.25 -12.00
C LEU A 164 -5.60 -26.82 -10.83
N SER A 165 -5.29 -28.13 -10.88
CA SER A 165 -4.62 -28.83 -9.78
C SER A 165 -3.16 -28.36 -9.59
N ASP A 166 -2.42 -28.21 -10.69
CA ASP A 166 -1.01 -27.80 -10.63
C ASP A 166 -0.87 -26.33 -10.23
N GLU A 167 -1.74 -25.45 -10.75
CA GLU A 167 -1.77 -24.05 -10.33
C GLU A 167 -2.12 -23.90 -8.84
N LEU A 168 -3.06 -24.70 -8.33
CA LEU A 168 -3.43 -24.68 -6.91
C LEU A 168 -2.29 -25.18 -6.02
N ASN A 169 -1.57 -26.22 -6.44
CA ASN A 169 -0.37 -26.70 -5.74
C ASN A 169 0.70 -25.60 -5.68
N GLU A 170 0.98 -24.93 -6.80
CA GLU A 170 1.96 -23.85 -6.83
C GLU A 170 1.53 -22.68 -5.93
N ILE A 171 0.24 -22.28 -5.97
CA ILE A 171 -0.30 -21.25 -5.05
C ILE A 171 -0.11 -21.67 -3.59
N SER A 172 -0.33 -22.94 -3.27
CA SER A 172 -0.14 -23.50 -1.93
C SER A 172 1.33 -23.37 -1.48
N ASP A 173 2.29 -23.66 -2.36
CA ASP A 173 3.72 -23.55 -2.06
C ASP A 173 4.14 -22.11 -1.76
N TYR A 174 3.64 -21.14 -2.52
CA TYR A 174 3.87 -19.71 -2.24
C TYR A 174 3.24 -19.27 -0.92
N TYR A 175 2.05 -19.78 -0.59
CA TYR A 175 1.39 -19.49 0.69
C TYR A 175 2.19 -20.02 1.88
N ILE A 176 2.63 -21.29 1.79
CA ILE A 176 3.45 -21.93 2.82
C ILE A 176 4.75 -21.15 3.00
N SER A 177 5.40 -20.76 1.90
CA SER A 177 6.64 -19.97 1.92
C SER A 177 6.43 -18.62 2.61
N ASP A 178 5.35 -17.90 2.30
CA ASP A 178 5.01 -16.63 2.94
C ASP A 178 4.81 -16.77 4.46
N VAL A 179 4.10 -17.82 4.88
CA VAL A 179 3.88 -18.14 6.30
C VAL A 179 5.22 -18.40 6.99
N ILE A 180 6.08 -19.24 6.42
CA ILE A 180 7.39 -19.58 6.99
C ILE A 180 8.27 -18.34 7.14
N VAL A 181 8.34 -17.49 6.11
CA VAL A 181 9.13 -16.25 6.14
C VAL A 181 8.61 -15.29 7.21
N LYS A 182 7.30 -15.06 7.26
CA LYS A 182 6.68 -14.18 8.28
C LYS A 182 6.92 -14.68 9.69
N LEU A 183 6.72 -15.97 9.92
CA LEU A 183 7.00 -16.58 11.20
C LEU A 183 8.47 -16.39 11.58
N SER A 184 9.40 -16.68 10.67
CA SER A 184 10.84 -16.52 10.91
C SER A 184 11.22 -15.09 11.27
N ASN A 185 10.61 -14.10 10.61
CA ASN A 185 10.81 -12.69 10.92
C ASN A 185 10.29 -12.32 12.32
N PHE A 186 9.09 -12.77 12.69
CA PHE A 186 8.56 -12.56 14.05
C PHE A 186 9.45 -13.20 15.11
N TYR A 187 9.95 -14.40 14.86
CA TYR A 187 10.89 -15.05 15.76
C TYR A 187 12.16 -14.24 15.95
N ASN A 188 12.77 -13.80 14.84
CA ASN A 188 13.99 -12.99 14.88
C ASN A 188 13.80 -11.70 15.69
N GLU A 189 12.64 -11.05 15.56
CA GLU A 189 12.29 -9.87 16.35
C GLU A 189 12.19 -10.18 17.85
N ILE A 190 11.52 -11.28 18.22
CA ILE A 190 11.39 -11.74 19.61
C ILE A 190 12.76 -12.10 20.19
N ALA A 191 13.56 -12.86 19.45
CA ALA A 191 14.89 -13.30 19.88
C ALA A 191 15.82 -12.10 20.07
N SER A 192 15.86 -11.18 19.11
CA SER A 192 16.66 -9.95 19.19
C SER A 192 16.28 -9.10 20.41
N ARG A 193 14.98 -8.98 20.70
CA ARG A 193 14.50 -8.27 21.90
C ARG A 193 14.84 -9.00 23.20
N SER A 194 14.76 -10.33 23.24
CA SER A 194 15.13 -11.09 24.45
C SER A 194 16.61 -10.97 24.80
N ILE A 195 17.48 -10.93 23.78
CA ILE A 195 18.92 -10.69 23.95
C ILE A 195 19.15 -9.25 24.41
N ALA A 196 18.51 -8.27 23.78
CA ALA A 196 18.66 -6.86 24.13
C ALA A 196 18.18 -6.50 25.54
N VAL A 197 17.14 -7.19 26.05
CA VAL A 197 16.51 -6.90 27.36
C VAL A 197 16.99 -7.86 28.46
N ASN A 198 17.86 -8.82 28.14
CA ASN A 198 18.39 -9.83 29.08
C ASN A 198 17.29 -10.56 29.89
N LYS A 199 16.11 -10.74 29.26
CA LYS A 199 14.96 -11.47 29.80
C LYS A 199 14.59 -12.57 28.83
N SER A 200 14.61 -13.81 29.30
CA SER A 200 14.08 -14.94 28.54
C SER A 200 12.57 -14.75 28.37
N GLY A 201 12.12 -14.65 27.11
CA GLY A 201 10.71 -14.49 26.78
C GLY A 201 9.90 -15.71 27.26
N ARG A 202 8.64 -15.47 27.68
CA ARG A 202 7.68 -16.56 27.97
C ARG A 202 7.54 -17.50 26.77
N ASN A 203 7.36 -18.79 27.05
CA ASN A 203 6.99 -19.79 26.04
C ASN A 203 5.73 -19.33 25.30
N SER A 204 5.89 -18.91 24.05
CA SER A 204 4.79 -18.54 23.16
C SER A 204 4.34 -19.74 22.33
N SER A 205 3.11 -19.70 21.82
CA SER A 205 2.57 -20.67 20.85
C SER A 205 3.49 -20.88 19.65
N PHE A 206 4.34 -19.91 19.36
CA PHE A 206 5.37 -19.95 18.33
C PHE A 206 6.40 -21.06 18.55
N LYS A 207 6.88 -21.27 19.79
CA LYS A 207 7.86 -22.31 20.13
C LYS A 207 7.25 -23.72 19.99
N LEU A 208 5.96 -23.85 20.26
CA LEU A 208 5.20 -25.09 20.05
C LEU A 208 5.02 -25.40 18.56
N ILE A 209 4.71 -24.38 17.74
CA ILE A 209 4.56 -24.56 16.28
C ILE A 209 5.90 -24.96 15.66
N PHE A 210 7.02 -24.32 16.00
CA PHE A 210 8.33 -24.69 15.45
C PHE A 210 8.89 -26.01 15.99
N GLY A 211 8.62 -26.34 17.25
CA GLY A 211 9.07 -27.60 17.86
C GLY A 211 8.31 -28.83 17.37
N ASN A 212 7.04 -28.67 16.97
CA ASN A 212 6.18 -29.78 16.55
C ASN A 212 5.92 -29.84 15.04
N ALA A 213 6.13 -28.74 14.31
CA ALA A 213 5.99 -28.77 12.87
C ALA A 213 7.13 -29.58 12.28
N GLU A 214 6.76 -30.51 11.41
CA GLU A 214 7.63 -31.25 10.49
C GLU A 214 8.28 -30.30 9.45
N LEU A 215 8.81 -29.15 9.88
CA LEU A 215 9.34 -28.09 9.04
C LEU A 215 10.42 -28.63 8.10
N ASN A 216 11.21 -29.60 8.53
CA ASN A 216 12.18 -30.25 7.67
C ASN A 216 11.56 -31.06 6.53
N SER A 217 10.36 -31.65 6.68
CA SER A 217 9.67 -32.35 5.59
C SER A 217 8.94 -31.36 4.68
N ILE A 218 8.38 -30.28 5.24
CA ILE A 218 7.75 -29.18 4.48
C ILE A 218 8.78 -28.44 3.63
N LEU A 219 9.95 -28.10 4.18
CA LEU A 219 11.03 -27.43 3.46
C LEU A 219 11.67 -28.30 2.39
N LYS A 220 11.63 -29.63 2.52
CA LYS A 220 12.12 -30.57 1.49
C LYS A 220 11.18 -30.68 0.29
N ARG A 221 9.93 -30.22 0.42
CA ARG A 221 8.90 -30.29 -0.63
C ARG A 221 8.59 -28.94 -1.27
N SER A 222 9.10 -27.84 -0.71
CA SER A 222 8.81 -26.49 -1.21
C SER A 222 9.82 -26.08 -2.29
N ASP A 223 9.43 -26.22 -3.54
CA ASP A 223 10.24 -25.82 -4.71
C ASP A 223 10.30 -24.28 -4.90
N ALA A 224 9.46 -23.53 -4.17
CA ALA A 224 9.37 -22.08 -4.24
C ALA A 224 10.49 -21.33 -3.48
N LEU A 225 11.13 -22.00 -2.50
CA LEU A 225 12.20 -21.41 -1.69
C LEU A 225 13.55 -21.55 -2.39
N SER A 226 14.36 -20.49 -2.42
CA SER A 226 15.73 -20.63 -2.97
C SER A 226 16.59 -21.51 -2.05
N GLU A 227 17.67 -22.08 -2.58
CA GLU A 227 18.65 -22.78 -1.73
C GLU A 227 19.20 -21.87 -0.62
N ASN A 228 19.29 -20.56 -0.86
CA ASN A 228 19.70 -19.58 0.16
C ASN A 228 18.63 -19.43 1.25
N ASP A 229 17.36 -19.30 0.88
CA ASP A 229 16.25 -19.19 1.85
C ASP A 229 16.12 -20.49 2.66
N LEU A 230 16.25 -21.65 2.00
CA LEU A 230 16.29 -22.96 2.63
C LEU A 230 17.48 -23.09 3.58
N SER A 231 18.66 -22.58 3.20
CA SER A 231 19.86 -22.62 4.03
C SER A 231 19.72 -21.73 5.27
N ILE A 232 19.17 -20.52 5.10
CA ILE A 232 18.86 -19.61 6.21
C ILE A 232 17.88 -20.29 7.17
N LEU A 233 16.77 -20.82 6.65
CA LEU A 233 15.75 -21.52 7.43
C LEU A 233 16.31 -22.77 8.13
N ARG A 234 17.17 -23.55 7.48
CA ARG A 234 17.84 -24.72 8.08
C ARG A 234 18.78 -24.32 9.22
N VAL A 235 19.57 -23.26 9.07
CA VAL A 235 20.41 -22.73 10.16
C VAL A 235 19.56 -22.31 11.35
N TYR A 236 18.42 -21.66 11.11
CA TYR A 236 17.46 -21.34 12.16
C TYR A 236 16.87 -22.60 12.82
N ILE A 237 16.44 -23.60 12.05
CA ILE A 237 15.87 -24.84 12.59
C ILE A 237 16.88 -25.62 13.42
N CYS A 238 18.12 -25.80 12.93
CA CYS A 238 19.16 -26.57 13.62
C CYS A 238 19.62 -25.94 14.95
N LYS A 239 19.56 -24.61 15.07
CA LYS A 239 19.97 -23.91 16.30
C LYS A 239 18.97 -24.07 17.46
N TYR A 240 17.73 -24.50 17.19
CA TYR A 240 16.64 -24.45 18.16
C TYR A 240 15.80 -25.74 18.28
N LEU A 241 16.06 -26.76 17.46
CA LEU A 241 15.59 -28.15 17.67
C LEU A 241 16.57 -29.03 18.48
N ALA A 242 17.71 -28.48 18.91
CA ALA A 242 18.65 -29.14 19.82
C ALA A 242 18.38 -28.74 21.29
#